data_AF-A0A3F3GSK7-F1
#
_entry.id   AF-A0A3F3GSK7-F1
#
_cell.length_a   1.000
_cell.length_b   1.000
_cell.length_c   1.000
_cell.angle_alpha   90.00
_cell.angle_beta   90.00
_cell.angle_gamma   90.00
#
_symmetry.space_group_name_H-M   'P 1'
#
loop_
_entity.id
_entity.type
_entity.pdbx_description
1 polymer ?
#
loop_
_entity_poly.entity_id
_entity_poly.type
_entity_poly.pdbx_seq_one_letter_code
_entity_poly.pdbx_strand_id
1 'polypeptide(L)'
;MKSVVLFQRDRENKFTRKVGSTWLMFSLTTCFISGMIIEGGQDVNAATGQSVSVDNSSLGQTLESGVNGTASWSFDSETGTLTFGAGQLSEPIYRMSGITSDSITKIVFSNGISFPYDSNNLMANLHNLTSISGLNQVDISNTRVMWAMFLGDSKLTDLSGVENWDMSNIVDIGGFFQGTGIQNIDLSKWNTSNMTSMWGAFAHTNVRTLTSIQNWDVSKVQVMDHMFDGTADLLNIDLSNWKIQSVHVMNDLFANSGVKQIDGLNNWNVSTVTNANELFLNTYNLSSLDIHSWNLDNATTNGLFTNIGNGDTFILNVGANRFSNSFNDMGPYVLQAVDTSIGGTIADPKGQYFSGTSLQKRYDDGFNSEEVYVFSNIVVFKATATSSLKTEAQKIKQSIINDNTLSDSDKNNQEKA
;
A
#
# COMPACT_ATOMS: atom_id res chain seq x y z
N MET A 1 16.66 -32.57 -29.13
CA MET A 1 17.66 -31.51 -29.38
C MET A 1 16.90 -30.27 -29.85
N LYS A 2 17.08 -29.13 -29.18
CA LYS A 2 16.48 -27.85 -29.61
C LYS A 2 17.04 -27.50 -30.99
N SER A 3 16.18 -27.43 -32.00
CA SER A 3 16.56 -26.90 -33.32
C SER A 3 16.63 -25.38 -33.23
N VAL A 4 17.84 -24.84 -33.15
CA VAL A 4 18.09 -23.40 -33.27
C VAL A 4 17.79 -22.99 -34.72
N VAL A 5 16.78 -22.14 -34.91
CA VAL A 5 16.44 -21.59 -36.23
C VAL A 5 17.39 -20.42 -36.50
N LEU A 6 18.39 -20.65 -37.36
CA LEU A 6 19.30 -19.61 -37.85
C LEU A 6 18.72 -18.99 -39.12
N PHE A 7 18.24 -17.75 -39.02
CA PHE A 7 18.01 -16.91 -40.20
C PHE A 7 19.31 -16.13 -40.48
N GLN A 8 19.86 -16.29 -41.68
CA GLN A 8 20.93 -15.41 -42.18
C GLN A 8 20.35 -14.42 -43.18
N ARG A 9 20.57 -13.14 -42.93
CA ARG A 9 20.21 -12.01 -43.80
C ARG A 9 21.39 -11.73 -44.73
N ASP A 10 21.20 -11.81 -46.04
CA ASP A 10 22.21 -11.31 -46.99
C ASP A 10 22.07 -9.80 -47.24
N ARG A 11 22.97 -9.24 -48.04
CA ARG A 11 23.00 -7.79 -48.34
C ARG A 11 21.82 -7.31 -49.20
N GLU A 12 20.95 -8.21 -49.69
CA GLU A 12 19.83 -7.92 -50.58
C GLU A 12 18.45 -8.14 -49.93
N ASN A 13 18.38 -8.27 -48.59
CA ASN A 13 17.13 -8.54 -47.84
C ASN A 13 16.43 -9.86 -48.23
N LYS A 14 17.18 -10.84 -48.76
CA LYS A 14 16.65 -12.18 -49.01
C LYS A 14 16.80 -13.03 -47.75
N PHE A 15 15.70 -13.67 -47.33
CA PHE A 15 15.73 -14.66 -46.26
C PHE A 15 15.84 -16.04 -46.88
N THR A 16 16.78 -16.84 -46.36
CA THR A 16 16.92 -18.24 -46.76
C THR A 16 16.67 -19.16 -45.59
N ARG A 17 15.89 -20.21 -45.83
CA ARG A 17 15.62 -21.27 -44.84
C ARG A 17 16.17 -22.58 -45.37
N LYS A 18 16.96 -23.27 -44.54
CA LYS A 18 17.44 -24.63 -44.83
C LYS A 18 16.46 -25.66 -44.27
N VAL A 19 15.95 -26.54 -45.12
CA VAL A 19 15.12 -27.69 -44.72
C VAL A 19 15.78 -28.94 -45.29
N GLY A 20 16.36 -29.78 -44.42
CA GLY A 20 17.18 -30.91 -44.86
C GLY A 20 18.44 -30.47 -45.62
N SER A 21 18.65 -31.00 -46.83
CA SER A 21 19.75 -30.63 -47.74
C SER A 21 19.41 -29.47 -48.70
N THR A 22 18.19 -28.92 -48.64
CA THR A 22 17.66 -27.97 -49.62
C THR A 22 17.53 -26.56 -49.03
N TRP A 23 17.73 -25.54 -49.87
CA TRP A 23 17.62 -24.13 -49.51
C TRP A 23 16.39 -23.49 -50.19
N LEU A 24 15.53 -22.83 -49.41
CA LEU A 24 14.38 -22.05 -49.88
C LEU A 24 14.72 -20.55 -49.81
N MET A 25 14.36 -19.78 -50.85
CA MET A 25 14.62 -18.35 -50.97
C MET A 25 13.31 -17.54 -50.94
N PHE A 26 13.26 -16.48 -50.14
CA PHE A 26 12.13 -15.53 -50.09
C PHE A 26 12.58 -14.14 -50.55
N SER A 27 11.77 -13.47 -51.38
CA SER A 27 11.96 -12.08 -51.80
C SER A 27 10.82 -11.22 -51.25
N LEU A 28 11.15 -10.21 -50.44
CA LEU A 28 10.20 -9.19 -50.00
C LEU A 28 10.10 -8.10 -51.05
N THR A 29 8.93 -7.96 -51.69
CA THR A 29 8.58 -6.73 -52.41
C THR A 29 7.77 -5.84 -51.46
N THR A 30 8.38 -4.73 -51.04
CA THR A 30 7.78 -3.56 -50.35
C THR A 30 6.94 -3.81 -49.10
N CYS A 31 7.52 -3.52 -47.93
CA CYS A 31 6.86 -3.58 -46.63
C CYS A 31 6.76 -2.18 -46.01
N PHE A 32 5.54 -1.62 -45.95
CA PHE A 32 5.11 -0.62 -44.99
C PHE A 32 3.63 -0.86 -44.74
N ILE A 33 3.31 -1.33 -43.53
CA ILE A 33 2.06 -1.27 -42.75
C ILE A 33 2.06 -2.50 -41.81
N SER A 34 1.79 -2.24 -40.52
CA SER A 34 1.58 -3.25 -39.48
C SER A 34 0.51 -4.26 -39.91
N GLY A 35 0.84 -5.54 -39.82
CA GLY A 35 -0.03 -6.65 -40.23
C GLY A 35 0.55 -7.40 -41.41
N MET A 36 1.29 -8.49 -41.14
CA MET A 36 1.64 -9.45 -42.18
C MET A 36 0.36 -10.11 -42.69
N ILE A 37 -0.14 -9.67 -43.85
CA ILE A 37 -1.01 -10.49 -44.68
C ILE A 37 -0.09 -11.27 -45.61
N ILE A 38 0.10 -12.57 -45.33
CA ILE A 38 0.67 -13.49 -46.32
C ILE A 38 -0.47 -13.83 -47.28
N GLU A 39 -0.60 -13.08 -48.38
CA GLU A 39 -1.43 -13.52 -49.50
C GLU A 39 -0.80 -14.81 -50.07
N GLY A 40 -1.62 -15.85 -50.19
CA GLY A 40 -1.20 -17.19 -50.59
C GLY A 40 -0.53 -17.22 -51.96
N GLY A 41 0.81 -17.27 -51.96
CA GLY A 41 1.59 -17.66 -53.12
C GLY A 41 1.70 -19.18 -53.21
N GLN A 42 1.57 -19.73 -54.41
CA GLN A 42 1.92 -21.14 -54.66
C GLN A 42 3.44 -21.31 -54.65
N ASP A 43 3.94 -22.16 -53.76
CA ASP A 43 5.34 -22.57 -53.76
C ASP A 43 5.58 -23.66 -54.81
N VAL A 44 6.55 -23.42 -55.70
CA VAL A 44 6.92 -24.36 -56.78
C VAL A 44 8.25 -25.03 -56.44
N ASN A 45 8.28 -26.37 -56.41
CA ASN A 45 9.50 -27.13 -56.20
C ASN A 45 10.42 -27.03 -57.43
N ALA A 46 11.54 -26.30 -57.30
CA ALA A 46 12.48 -26.03 -58.39
C ALA A 46 13.23 -27.26 -58.94
N ALA A 47 13.08 -28.45 -58.34
CA ALA A 47 13.71 -29.67 -58.82
C ALA A 47 12.77 -30.63 -59.58
N THR A 48 11.45 -30.51 -59.43
CA THR A 48 10.49 -31.48 -60.01
C THR A 48 9.26 -30.88 -60.68
N GLY A 49 9.04 -29.56 -60.58
CA GLY A 49 7.90 -28.89 -61.22
C GLY A 49 6.52 -29.28 -60.68
N GLN A 50 6.45 -30.03 -59.58
CA GLN A 50 5.19 -30.36 -58.91
C GLN A 50 4.81 -29.28 -57.90
N SER A 51 3.57 -28.81 -57.97
CA SER A 51 2.93 -27.96 -56.96
C SER A 51 2.80 -28.74 -55.65
N VAL A 52 3.42 -28.26 -54.59
CA VAL A 52 3.24 -28.79 -53.24
C VAL A 52 2.25 -27.89 -52.52
N SER A 53 1.11 -28.43 -52.10
CA SER A 53 0.20 -27.70 -51.20
C SER A 53 0.84 -27.62 -49.83
N VAL A 54 1.41 -26.46 -49.49
CA VAL A 54 1.80 -26.15 -48.12
C VAL A 54 0.55 -25.64 -47.41
N ASP A 55 0.08 -26.39 -46.41
CA ASP A 55 -1.01 -25.91 -45.54
C ASP A 55 -0.48 -24.78 -44.66
N ASN A 56 -0.69 -23.55 -45.13
CA ASN A 56 -0.28 -22.31 -44.47
C ASN A 56 -1.29 -21.86 -43.40
N SER A 57 -2.29 -22.68 -43.06
CA SER A 57 -3.30 -22.37 -42.03
C SER A 57 -2.72 -22.13 -40.63
N SER A 58 -1.43 -22.39 -40.42
CA SER A 58 -0.72 -22.19 -39.14
C SER A 58 0.20 -20.96 -39.08
N LEU A 59 0.19 -20.07 -40.09
CA LEU A 59 1.13 -18.92 -40.17
C LEU A 59 0.49 -17.53 -40.12
N GLY A 60 -0.80 -17.43 -39.78
CA GLY A 60 -1.45 -16.15 -39.50
C GLY A 60 -2.21 -16.20 -38.19
N GLN A 61 -1.56 -15.84 -37.08
CA GLN A 61 -2.33 -15.44 -35.90
C GLN A 61 -3.16 -14.21 -36.30
N THR A 62 -4.47 -14.36 -36.27
CA THR A 62 -5.37 -13.21 -36.46
C THR A 62 -5.41 -12.50 -35.12
N LEU A 63 -4.58 -11.46 -34.97
CA LEU A 63 -4.69 -10.55 -33.83
C LEU A 63 -6.06 -9.87 -33.91
N GLU A 64 -6.82 -9.92 -32.83
CA GLU A 64 -7.96 -9.02 -32.68
C GLU A 64 -7.43 -7.58 -32.72
N SER A 65 -8.16 -6.66 -33.34
CA SER A 65 -7.71 -5.28 -33.45
C SER A 65 -8.86 -4.32 -33.53
N GLY A 66 -8.59 -3.05 -33.23
CA GLY A 66 -9.57 -1.99 -33.26
C GLY A 66 -8.95 -0.65 -32.91
N VAL A 67 -9.79 0.25 -32.40
CA VAL A 67 -9.38 1.55 -31.89
C VAL A 67 -9.95 1.80 -30.49
N ASN A 68 -9.21 2.55 -29.68
CA ASN A 68 -9.68 3.18 -28.45
C ASN A 68 -9.34 4.66 -28.60
N GLY A 69 -10.37 5.50 -28.79
CA GLY A 69 -10.21 6.88 -29.23
C GLY A 69 -9.59 6.93 -30.63
N THR A 70 -8.43 7.57 -30.74
CA THR A 70 -7.66 7.60 -32.00
C THR A 70 -6.49 6.61 -32.00
N ALA A 71 -6.24 5.91 -30.89
CA ALA A 71 -5.18 4.93 -30.80
C ALA A 71 -5.64 3.58 -31.36
N SER A 72 -4.89 3.02 -32.30
CA SER A 72 -5.09 1.64 -32.72
C SER A 72 -4.69 0.66 -31.62
N TRP A 73 -5.36 -0.46 -31.51
CA TRP A 73 -4.93 -1.56 -30.65
C TRP A 73 -4.92 -2.90 -31.40
N SER A 74 -4.09 -3.82 -30.93
CA SER A 74 -4.10 -5.23 -31.33
C SER A 74 -3.94 -6.12 -30.10
N PHE A 75 -4.64 -7.26 -30.06
CA PHE A 75 -4.61 -8.22 -28.96
C PHE A 75 -4.21 -9.60 -29.44
N ASP A 76 -3.18 -10.15 -28.80
CA ASP A 76 -2.74 -11.53 -28.96
C ASP A 76 -3.36 -12.38 -27.85
N SER A 77 -4.36 -13.19 -28.20
CA SER A 77 -5.07 -14.05 -27.25
C SER A 77 -4.25 -15.22 -26.72
N GLU A 78 -3.18 -15.62 -27.42
CA GLU A 78 -2.31 -16.71 -26.95
C GLU A 78 -1.39 -16.24 -25.81
N THR A 79 -0.90 -15.00 -25.91
CA THR A 79 -0.02 -14.42 -24.89
C THR A 79 -0.75 -13.54 -23.89
N GLY A 80 -1.95 -13.04 -24.22
CA GLY A 80 -2.67 -12.03 -23.46
C GLY A 80 -2.09 -10.61 -23.62
N THR A 81 -1.36 -10.35 -24.70
CA THR A 81 -0.68 -9.06 -24.91
C THR A 81 -1.59 -8.08 -25.66
N LEU A 82 -1.94 -6.98 -25.01
CA LEU A 82 -2.62 -5.83 -25.61
C LEU A 82 -1.60 -4.77 -26.02
N THR A 83 -1.51 -4.47 -27.32
CA THR A 83 -0.58 -3.46 -27.86
C THR A 83 -1.36 -2.26 -28.36
N PHE A 84 -0.99 -1.07 -27.92
CA PHE A 84 -1.50 0.21 -28.43
C PHE A 84 -0.49 0.88 -29.35
N GLY A 85 -0.97 1.40 -30.47
CA GLY A 85 -0.25 2.27 -31.41
C GLY A 85 -0.31 3.74 -30.98
N ALA A 86 0.16 4.63 -31.87
CA ALA A 86 0.05 6.07 -31.67
C ALA A 86 -1.42 6.53 -31.65
N GLY A 87 -1.72 7.58 -30.87
CA GLY A 87 -3.06 8.16 -30.75
C GLY A 87 -3.42 8.52 -29.31
N GLN A 88 -4.65 8.97 -29.08
CA GLN A 88 -5.18 9.25 -27.75
C GLN A 88 -6.21 8.18 -27.37
N LEU A 89 -6.07 7.62 -26.18
CA LEU A 89 -7.11 6.76 -25.60
C LEU A 89 -8.36 7.59 -25.26
N SER A 90 -9.54 7.02 -25.35
CA SER A 90 -10.81 7.69 -25.02
C SER A 90 -11.62 6.98 -23.94
N GLU A 91 -11.33 5.72 -23.63
CA GLU A 91 -12.10 4.93 -22.68
C GLU A 91 -11.24 3.96 -21.87
N PRO A 92 -11.68 3.58 -20.65
CA PRO A 92 -11.05 2.52 -19.87
C PRO A 92 -10.92 1.20 -20.62
N ILE A 93 -9.78 0.52 -20.44
CA ILE A 93 -9.47 -0.73 -21.15
C ILE A 93 -10.51 -1.83 -20.87
N TYR A 94 -11.04 -1.91 -19.64
CA TYR A 94 -12.09 -2.88 -19.29
C TYR A 94 -13.41 -2.68 -20.03
N ARG A 95 -13.60 -1.57 -20.74
CA ARG A 95 -14.79 -1.28 -21.56
C ARG A 95 -14.59 -1.57 -23.04
N MET A 96 -13.36 -1.84 -23.47
CA MET A 96 -13.05 -2.08 -24.88
C MET A 96 -13.80 -3.32 -25.37
N SER A 97 -14.45 -3.21 -26.53
CA SER A 97 -15.14 -4.34 -27.15
C SER A 97 -14.16 -5.36 -27.73
N GLY A 98 -14.45 -6.64 -27.54
CA GLY A 98 -13.67 -7.75 -28.12
C GLY A 98 -12.68 -8.39 -27.14
N ILE A 99 -12.21 -7.65 -26.14
CA ILE A 99 -11.23 -8.12 -25.17
C ILE A 99 -11.87 -8.13 -23.77
N THR A 100 -11.59 -9.16 -22.97
CA THR A 100 -12.00 -9.19 -21.56
C THR A 100 -10.84 -8.78 -20.67
N SER A 101 -11.09 -8.06 -19.58
CA SER A 101 -10.02 -7.61 -18.66
C SER A 101 -9.15 -8.76 -18.14
N ASP A 102 -9.76 -9.92 -17.87
CA ASP A 102 -9.07 -11.10 -17.38
C ASP A 102 -8.18 -11.78 -18.45
N SER A 103 -8.39 -11.51 -19.75
CA SER A 103 -7.52 -12.05 -20.80
C SER A 103 -6.23 -11.25 -20.98
N ILE A 104 -6.13 -10.06 -20.40
CA ILE A 104 -4.98 -9.17 -20.54
C ILE A 104 -3.94 -9.51 -19.47
N THR A 105 -2.76 -9.93 -19.92
CA THR A 105 -1.62 -10.26 -19.04
C THR A 105 -0.49 -9.25 -19.17
N LYS A 106 -0.43 -8.52 -20.30
CA LYS A 106 0.59 -7.53 -20.62
C LYS A 106 0.02 -6.41 -21.48
N ILE A 107 0.42 -5.18 -21.19
CA ILE A 107 0.18 -4.02 -22.06
C ILE A 107 1.48 -3.53 -22.68
N VAL A 108 1.44 -3.14 -23.95
CA VAL A 108 2.55 -2.50 -24.66
C VAL A 108 2.07 -1.20 -25.30
N PHE A 109 2.66 -0.09 -24.88
CA PHE A 109 2.47 1.20 -25.53
C PHE A 109 3.54 1.44 -26.59
N SER A 110 3.12 1.87 -27.79
CA SER A 110 4.01 2.34 -28.86
C SER A 110 4.19 3.86 -28.80
N ASN A 111 5.22 4.38 -29.47
CA ASN A 111 5.52 5.81 -29.46
C ASN A 111 4.34 6.63 -29.97
N GLY A 112 4.08 7.77 -29.32
CA GLY A 112 3.00 8.69 -29.71
C GLY A 112 1.63 8.35 -29.12
N ILE A 113 1.57 7.50 -28.09
CA ILE A 113 0.36 7.34 -27.29
C ILE A 113 0.19 8.54 -26.35
N SER A 114 -1.04 8.97 -26.14
CA SER A 114 -1.41 10.00 -25.17
C SER A 114 -2.65 9.61 -24.38
N PHE A 115 -2.75 10.14 -23.18
CA PHE A 115 -3.91 9.93 -22.31
C PHE A 115 -4.88 11.11 -22.38
N PRO A 116 -6.19 10.86 -22.23
CA PRO A 116 -7.21 11.90 -22.26
C PRO A 116 -7.14 12.81 -21.01
N TYR A 117 -7.88 13.93 -21.06
CA TYR A 117 -7.99 14.86 -19.94
C TYR A 117 -8.50 14.17 -18.66
N ASP A 118 -9.55 13.38 -18.81
CA ASP A 118 -10.07 12.48 -17.79
C ASP A 118 -9.56 11.07 -18.08
N SER A 119 -8.54 10.65 -17.32
CA SER A 119 -7.95 9.31 -17.41
C SER A 119 -8.34 8.43 -16.22
N ASN A 120 -9.51 8.70 -15.62
CA ASN A 120 -9.99 7.92 -14.50
C ASN A 120 -10.24 6.47 -14.92
N ASN A 121 -9.75 5.52 -14.11
CA ASN A 121 -9.90 4.08 -14.28
C ASN A 121 -9.32 3.52 -15.59
N LEU A 122 -8.47 4.27 -16.30
CA LEU A 122 -8.09 3.95 -17.68
C LEU A 122 -7.49 2.54 -17.81
N MET A 123 -6.74 2.10 -16.81
CA MET A 123 -6.12 0.77 -16.74
C MET A 123 -6.59 -0.03 -15.52
N ALA A 124 -7.78 0.24 -14.98
CA ALA A 124 -8.28 -0.43 -13.78
C ALA A 124 -8.83 -1.85 -14.04
N ASN A 125 -8.79 -2.68 -12.99
CA ASN A 125 -9.40 -4.00 -12.87
C ASN A 125 -8.91 -5.00 -13.92
N LEU A 126 -7.62 -4.91 -14.28
CA LEU A 126 -6.93 -5.85 -15.14
C LEU A 126 -6.25 -6.89 -14.24
N HIS A 127 -7.03 -7.74 -13.56
CA HIS A 127 -6.57 -8.61 -12.47
C HIS A 127 -5.45 -9.60 -12.86
N ASN A 128 -5.31 -9.90 -14.15
CA ASN A 128 -4.25 -10.76 -14.69
C ASN A 128 -3.05 -10.00 -15.27
N LEU A 129 -3.09 -8.66 -15.29
CA LEU A 129 -2.02 -7.81 -15.80
C LEU A 129 -0.77 -7.94 -14.91
N THR A 130 0.35 -8.28 -15.54
CA THR A 130 1.63 -8.50 -14.85
C THR A 130 2.67 -7.44 -15.19
N SER A 131 2.55 -6.79 -16.34
CA SER A 131 3.53 -5.79 -16.80
C SER A 131 2.96 -4.83 -17.83
N ILE A 132 3.48 -3.61 -17.82
CA ILE A 132 3.20 -2.60 -18.84
C ILE A 132 4.55 -2.13 -19.40
N SER A 133 4.72 -2.27 -20.72
CA SER A 133 5.91 -1.77 -21.43
C SER A 133 5.57 -0.45 -22.12
N GLY A 134 6.49 0.53 -22.06
CA GLY A 134 6.31 1.82 -22.72
C GLY A 134 5.49 2.83 -21.91
N LEU A 135 5.43 2.74 -20.58
CA LEU A 135 4.80 3.78 -19.74
C LEU A 135 5.54 5.13 -19.83
N ASN A 136 6.87 5.10 -19.96
CA ASN A 136 7.74 6.28 -19.98
C ASN A 136 7.57 7.20 -21.22
N GLN A 137 6.86 6.73 -22.24
CA GLN A 137 6.61 7.44 -23.51
C GLN A 137 5.16 7.87 -23.67
N VAL A 138 4.31 7.60 -22.67
CA VAL A 138 2.91 8.06 -22.64
C VAL A 138 2.91 9.57 -22.42
N ASP A 139 2.29 10.30 -23.33
CA ASP A 139 2.04 11.73 -23.16
C ASP A 139 0.80 11.96 -22.27
N ILE A 140 1.04 12.50 -21.08
CA ILE A 140 -0.01 12.87 -20.12
C ILE A 140 -0.17 14.38 -19.98
N SER A 141 0.44 15.18 -20.86
CA SER A 141 0.45 16.64 -20.76
C SER A 141 -0.95 17.27 -20.77
N ASN A 142 -1.91 16.60 -21.40
CA ASN A 142 -3.31 17.00 -21.42
C ASN A 142 -4.15 16.39 -20.27
N THR A 143 -3.61 15.43 -19.51
CA THR A 143 -4.32 14.76 -18.43
C THR A 143 -4.43 15.66 -17.20
N ARG A 144 -5.57 15.57 -16.52
CA ARG A 144 -5.86 16.35 -15.31
C ARG A 144 -6.24 15.47 -14.12
N VAL A 145 -6.97 14.38 -14.35
CA VAL A 145 -7.43 13.44 -13.32
C VAL A 145 -7.08 12.01 -13.71
N MET A 146 -6.62 11.23 -12.73
CA MET A 146 -6.18 9.85 -12.89
C MET A 146 -6.68 8.97 -11.73
N TRP A 147 -7.89 9.25 -11.26
CA TRP A 147 -8.53 8.47 -10.22
C TRP A 147 -8.56 6.98 -10.60
N ALA A 148 -8.14 6.10 -9.70
CA ALA A 148 -8.17 4.66 -9.84
C ALA A 148 -7.44 4.13 -11.10
N MET A 149 -6.38 4.80 -11.56
CA MET A 149 -5.67 4.45 -12.80
C MET A 149 -5.33 2.95 -12.91
N PHE A 150 -4.78 2.35 -11.85
CA PHE A 150 -4.37 0.92 -11.77
C PHE A 150 -5.15 0.13 -10.71
N LEU A 151 -6.37 0.58 -10.39
CA LEU A 151 -7.16 0.00 -9.30
C LEU A 151 -7.39 -1.49 -9.50
N GLY A 152 -7.03 -2.31 -8.52
CA GLY A 152 -7.33 -3.75 -8.50
C GLY A 152 -6.42 -4.61 -9.37
N ASP A 153 -5.34 -4.06 -9.93
CA ASP A 153 -4.35 -4.78 -10.73
C ASP A 153 -3.38 -5.59 -9.83
N SER A 154 -3.93 -6.54 -9.08
CA SER A 154 -3.22 -7.26 -8.00
C SER A 154 -1.96 -8.03 -8.42
N LYS A 155 -1.82 -8.36 -9.71
CA LYS A 155 -0.62 -9.03 -10.26
C LYS A 155 0.40 -8.06 -10.87
N LEU A 156 0.07 -6.78 -10.95
CA LEU A 156 0.95 -5.75 -11.51
C LEU A 156 1.95 -5.33 -10.43
N THR A 157 3.19 -5.78 -10.58
CA THR A 157 4.27 -5.54 -9.60
C THR A 157 5.32 -4.54 -10.07
N ASP A 158 5.31 -4.19 -11.36
CA ASP A 158 6.26 -3.29 -12.01
C ASP A 158 5.53 -2.23 -12.84
N LEU A 159 5.75 -0.97 -12.48
CA LEU A 159 5.25 0.22 -13.16
C LEU A 159 6.40 1.11 -13.66
N SER A 160 7.56 0.51 -13.94
CA SER A 160 8.72 1.20 -14.49
C SER A 160 8.33 2.07 -15.70
N GLY A 161 8.72 3.35 -15.63
CA GLY A 161 8.38 4.39 -16.57
C GLY A 161 7.41 5.43 -16.00
N VAL A 162 6.58 5.09 -15.01
CA VAL A 162 5.64 6.03 -14.36
C VAL A 162 6.37 7.13 -13.58
N GLU A 163 7.61 6.88 -13.14
CA GLU A 163 8.46 7.88 -12.50
C GLU A 163 8.81 9.04 -13.44
N ASN A 164 8.67 8.88 -14.76
CA ASN A 164 8.98 9.92 -15.75
C ASN A 164 7.78 10.76 -16.16
N TRP A 165 6.60 10.49 -15.61
CA TRP A 165 5.41 11.27 -15.89
C TRP A 165 5.49 12.68 -15.30
N ASP A 166 5.15 13.68 -16.11
CA ASP A 166 5.02 15.07 -15.64
C ASP A 166 3.69 15.26 -14.91
N MET A 167 3.72 15.06 -13.60
CA MET A 167 2.54 15.16 -12.74
C MET A 167 2.10 16.60 -12.45
N SER A 168 2.77 17.62 -13.01
CA SER A 168 2.52 19.02 -12.69
C SER A 168 1.12 19.52 -13.02
N ASN A 169 0.42 18.87 -13.97
CA ASN A 169 -0.96 19.23 -14.33
C ASN A 169 -2.02 18.42 -13.56
N ILE A 170 -1.63 17.40 -12.80
CA ILE A 170 -2.56 16.45 -12.17
C ILE A 170 -3.11 17.02 -10.87
N VAL A 171 -4.43 16.94 -10.67
CA VAL A 171 -5.10 17.41 -9.44
C VAL A 171 -5.66 16.29 -8.57
N ASP A 172 -5.82 15.09 -9.11
CA ASP A 172 -6.42 13.96 -8.40
C ASP A 172 -5.76 12.64 -8.81
N ILE A 173 -5.21 11.95 -7.80
CA ILE A 173 -4.60 10.62 -7.90
C ILE A 173 -5.26 9.64 -6.91
N GLY A 174 -6.52 9.88 -6.53
CA GLY A 174 -7.20 8.98 -5.61
C GLY A 174 -7.29 7.56 -6.18
N GLY A 175 -6.94 6.54 -5.40
CA GLY A 175 -6.95 5.13 -5.79
C GLY A 175 -5.90 4.75 -6.84
N PHE A 176 -4.94 5.62 -7.15
CA PHE A 176 -4.04 5.46 -8.31
C PHE A 176 -3.34 4.10 -8.38
N PHE A 177 -2.81 3.61 -7.24
CA PHE A 177 -2.17 2.30 -7.12
C PHE A 177 -3.00 1.31 -6.29
N GLN A 178 -4.24 1.64 -5.94
CA GLN A 178 -5.01 0.86 -4.97
C GLN A 178 -5.14 -0.61 -5.41
N GLY A 179 -4.82 -1.55 -4.52
CA GLY A 179 -4.92 -2.98 -4.78
C GLY A 179 -3.90 -3.54 -5.78
N THR A 180 -2.88 -2.76 -6.16
CA THR A 180 -1.79 -3.24 -7.03
C THR A 180 -0.78 -4.10 -6.26
N GLY A 181 -0.05 -4.95 -7.00
CA GLY A 181 1.01 -5.79 -6.46
C GLY A 181 2.36 -5.08 -6.27
N ILE A 182 2.44 -3.76 -6.46
CA ILE A 182 3.71 -3.01 -6.42
C ILE A 182 4.39 -3.14 -5.07
N GLN A 183 5.73 -3.29 -5.09
CA GLN A 183 6.53 -3.46 -3.88
C GLN A 183 7.47 -2.29 -3.63
N ASN A 184 8.01 -1.69 -4.68
CA ASN A 184 8.89 -0.53 -4.62
C ASN A 184 8.56 0.38 -5.79
N ILE A 185 8.51 1.69 -5.54
CA ILE A 185 8.24 2.66 -6.59
C ILE A 185 9.03 3.94 -6.30
N ASP A 186 9.66 4.48 -7.36
CA ASP A 186 10.36 5.76 -7.29
C ASP A 186 9.45 6.87 -7.83
N LEU A 187 9.06 7.79 -6.95
CA LEU A 187 8.20 8.92 -7.29
C LEU A 187 8.93 10.26 -7.10
N SER A 188 10.27 10.24 -7.09
CA SER A 188 11.12 11.40 -6.81
C SER A 188 10.99 12.56 -7.81
N LYS A 189 10.56 12.27 -9.05
CA LYS A 189 10.36 13.29 -10.10
C LYS A 189 8.94 13.86 -10.14
N TRP A 190 8.01 13.29 -9.37
CA TRP A 190 6.63 13.75 -9.38
C TRP A 190 6.50 15.13 -8.75
N ASN A 191 5.89 16.06 -9.49
CA ASN A 191 5.45 17.34 -8.95
C ASN A 191 4.02 17.20 -8.41
N THR A 192 3.86 17.19 -7.09
CA THR A 192 2.56 17.00 -6.42
C THR A 192 1.87 18.31 -6.01
N SER A 193 2.48 19.47 -6.29
CA SER A 193 2.05 20.79 -5.78
C SER A 193 0.67 21.27 -6.27
N ASN A 194 0.04 20.59 -7.22
CA ASN A 194 -1.31 20.90 -7.70
C ASN A 194 -2.37 19.89 -7.25
N MET A 195 -1.97 18.81 -6.56
CA MET A 195 -2.89 17.77 -6.13
C MET A 195 -3.80 18.26 -4.99
N THR A 196 -5.07 17.90 -5.08
CA THR A 196 -6.13 18.22 -4.11
C THR A 196 -6.70 16.97 -3.44
N SER A 197 -6.54 15.80 -4.06
CA SER A 197 -6.99 14.51 -3.55
C SER A 197 -5.89 13.45 -3.74
N MET A 198 -5.66 12.69 -2.67
CA MET A 198 -4.79 11.51 -2.62
C MET A 198 -5.50 10.31 -1.97
N TRP A 199 -6.84 10.33 -1.99
CA TRP A 199 -7.72 9.30 -1.42
C TRP A 199 -7.23 7.90 -1.77
N GLY A 200 -6.94 7.03 -0.80
CA GLY A 200 -6.61 5.63 -1.08
C GLY A 200 -5.46 5.37 -2.07
N ALA A 201 -4.58 6.34 -2.34
CA ALA A 201 -3.62 6.25 -3.46
C ALA A 201 -2.72 5.01 -3.41
N PHE A 202 -2.40 4.51 -2.21
CA PHE A 202 -1.62 3.28 -1.99
C PHE A 202 -2.39 2.22 -1.21
N ALA A 203 -3.72 2.36 -1.07
CA ALA A 203 -4.53 1.45 -0.27
C ALA A 203 -4.42 -0.01 -0.78
N HIS A 204 -4.28 -0.95 0.14
CA HIS A 204 -4.18 -2.39 -0.14
C HIS A 204 -3.10 -2.77 -1.15
N THR A 205 -1.97 -2.04 -1.15
CA THR A 205 -0.78 -2.38 -1.95
C THR A 205 0.21 -3.23 -1.15
N ASN A 206 1.11 -3.92 -1.87
CA ASN A 206 2.25 -4.63 -1.26
C ASN A 206 3.50 -3.74 -1.09
N VAL A 207 3.31 -2.42 -1.05
CA VAL A 207 4.43 -1.47 -1.06
C VAL A 207 5.26 -1.59 0.21
N ARG A 208 6.58 -1.65 0.05
CA ARG A 208 7.56 -1.68 1.13
C ARG A 208 8.32 -0.37 1.25
N THR A 209 8.56 0.27 0.10
CA THR A 209 9.34 1.51 0.01
C THR A 209 8.68 2.48 -0.96
N LEU A 210 8.48 3.72 -0.48
CA LEU A 210 8.02 4.86 -1.26
C LEU A 210 9.15 5.89 -1.32
N THR A 211 9.93 5.86 -2.40
CA THR A 211 11.11 6.74 -2.50
C THR A 211 10.69 8.20 -2.66
N SER A 212 11.26 9.06 -1.81
CA SER A 212 11.08 10.53 -1.84
C SER A 212 9.68 11.04 -1.49
N ILE A 213 8.81 10.24 -0.86
CA ILE A 213 7.48 10.69 -0.45
C ILE A 213 7.50 11.85 0.55
N GLN A 214 8.56 11.96 1.36
CA GLN A 214 8.80 13.08 2.27
C GLN A 214 8.99 14.41 1.56
N ASN A 215 9.22 14.43 0.24
CA ASN A 215 9.40 15.65 -0.55
C ASN A 215 8.11 16.11 -1.25
N TRP A 216 7.00 15.38 -1.11
CA TRP A 216 5.74 15.76 -1.73
C TRP A 216 5.19 17.06 -1.14
N ASP A 217 4.77 17.97 -2.02
CA ASP A 217 4.03 19.17 -1.63
C ASP A 217 2.54 18.85 -1.52
N VAL A 218 2.12 18.50 -0.30
CA VAL A 218 0.71 18.21 0.04
C VAL A 218 -0.07 19.45 0.49
N SER A 219 0.48 20.67 0.31
CA SER A 219 -0.11 21.89 0.86
C SER A 219 -1.47 22.28 0.30
N LYS A 220 -1.87 21.71 -0.84
CA LYS A 220 -3.20 21.87 -1.46
C LYS A 220 -4.11 20.65 -1.31
N VAL A 221 -3.61 19.56 -0.74
CA VAL A 221 -4.40 18.33 -0.55
C VAL A 221 -5.48 18.59 0.49
N GLN A 222 -6.72 18.27 0.12
CA GLN A 222 -7.91 18.42 0.97
C GLN A 222 -8.40 17.07 1.51
N VAL A 223 -8.14 15.99 0.76
CA VAL A 223 -8.64 14.64 1.01
C VAL A 223 -7.48 13.65 0.90
N MET A 224 -7.22 12.90 1.97
CA MET A 224 -6.18 11.86 2.03
C MET A 224 -6.62 10.62 2.82
N ASP A 225 -7.92 10.43 3.03
CA ASP A 225 -8.42 9.23 3.71
C ASP A 225 -8.02 7.95 2.96
N HIS A 226 -7.84 6.88 3.74
CA HIS A 226 -7.38 5.56 3.30
C HIS A 226 -6.03 5.51 2.57
N MET A 227 -5.25 6.59 2.46
CA MET A 227 -4.09 6.65 1.54
C MET A 227 -3.11 5.47 1.70
N PHE A 228 -2.87 5.01 2.94
CA PHE A 228 -2.02 3.86 3.27
C PHE A 228 -2.80 2.73 3.97
N ASP A 229 -4.13 2.69 3.80
CA ASP A 229 -4.96 1.64 4.40
C ASP A 229 -4.52 0.26 3.89
N GLY A 230 -4.29 -0.69 4.78
CA GLY A 230 -3.95 -2.07 4.43
C GLY A 230 -2.58 -2.24 3.78
N THR A 231 -1.66 -1.27 3.85
CA THR A 231 -0.27 -1.45 3.41
C THR A 231 0.52 -2.26 4.45
N ALA A 232 0.29 -3.57 4.50
CA ALA A 232 0.85 -4.45 5.53
C ALA A 232 2.39 -4.55 5.50
N ASP A 233 3.00 -4.27 4.35
CA ASP A 233 4.43 -4.40 4.08
C ASP A 233 5.20 -3.06 4.21
N LEU A 234 4.49 -1.93 4.37
CA LEU A 234 5.09 -0.59 4.54
C LEU A 234 5.45 -0.39 6.02
N LEU A 235 6.72 -0.53 6.35
CA LEU A 235 7.15 -0.55 7.75
C LEU A 235 7.56 0.81 8.32
N ASN A 236 8.07 1.73 7.49
CA ASN A 236 8.48 3.05 7.92
C ASN A 236 8.08 4.08 6.88
N ILE A 237 7.65 5.26 7.32
CA ILE A 237 7.33 6.36 6.42
C ILE A 237 7.77 7.68 7.04
N ASP A 238 8.44 8.51 6.24
CA ASP A 238 8.84 9.86 6.63
C ASP A 238 7.91 10.88 5.98
N LEU A 239 7.20 11.65 6.80
CA LEU A 239 6.25 12.68 6.41
C LEU A 239 6.66 14.05 6.99
N SER A 240 7.92 14.20 7.41
CA SER A 240 8.43 15.36 8.16
C SER A 240 8.26 16.71 7.46
N ASN A 241 8.27 16.75 6.13
CA ASN A 241 8.06 18.00 5.37
C ASN A 241 6.62 18.21 4.91
N TRP A 242 5.70 17.30 5.20
CA TRP A 242 4.31 17.44 4.77
C TRP A 242 3.62 18.60 5.49
N LYS A 243 2.99 19.47 4.71
CA LYS A 243 2.23 20.63 5.19
C LYS A 243 0.74 20.39 4.99
N ILE A 244 0.07 19.86 6.00
CA ILE A 244 -1.31 19.36 5.86
C ILE A 244 -2.41 20.39 6.21
N GLN A 245 -2.10 21.68 6.30
CA GLN A 245 -3.08 22.69 6.77
C GLN A 245 -4.32 22.89 5.88
N SER A 246 -4.38 22.23 4.72
CA SER A 246 -5.54 22.24 3.82
C SER A 246 -6.38 20.96 3.92
N VAL A 247 -5.95 19.97 4.70
CA VAL A 247 -6.60 18.67 4.81
C VAL A 247 -7.82 18.79 5.72
N HIS A 248 -8.95 18.27 5.25
CA HIS A 248 -10.21 18.24 5.99
C HIS A 248 -10.63 16.80 6.35
N VAL A 249 -10.19 15.81 5.56
CA VAL A 249 -10.58 14.40 5.69
C VAL A 249 -9.34 13.51 5.61
N MET A 250 -9.10 12.73 6.68
CA MET A 250 -7.98 11.81 6.81
C MET A 250 -8.32 10.55 7.61
N ASN A 251 -9.59 10.14 7.62
CA ASN A 251 -9.97 8.88 8.24
C ASN A 251 -9.21 7.71 7.61
N ASP A 252 -8.94 6.69 8.42
CA ASP A 252 -8.31 5.45 7.96
C ASP A 252 -6.93 5.61 7.28
N LEU A 253 -6.28 6.77 7.42
CA LEU A 253 -5.05 7.09 6.67
C LEU A 253 -3.97 6.00 6.79
N PHE A 254 -3.84 5.38 7.96
CA PHE A 254 -2.94 4.26 8.24
C PHE A 254 -3.69 3.01 8.74
N ALA A 255 -5.01 2.93 8.56
CA ALA A 255 -5.78 1.78 9.04
C ALA A 255 -5.21 0.48 8.48
N ASN A 256 -5.15 -0.58 9.31
CA ASN A 256 -4.65 -1.91 8.93
C ASN A 256 -3.23 -1.93 8.31
N SER A 257 -2.44 -0.86 8.47
CA SER A 257 -1.09 -0.78 7.91
C SER A 257 -0.06 -1.50 8.80
N GLY A 258 1.04 -1.94 8.18
CA GLY A 258 2.15 -2.60 8.87
C GLY A 258 3.13 -1.65 9.55
N VAL A 259 2.84 -0.36 9.57
CA VAL A 259 3.79 0.69 9.92
C VAL A 259 4.27 0.58 11.37
N LYS A 260 5.59 0.69 11.54
CA LYS A 260 6.29 0.67 12.83
C LYS A 260 6.67 2.07 13.29
N GLN A 261 6.95 2.95 12.34
CA GLN A 261 7.38 4.33 12.59
C GLN A 261 6.83 5.27 11.52
N ILE A 262 6.28 6.39 11.98
CA ILE A 262 5.77 7.48 11.15
C ILE A 262 6.46 8.77 11.62
N ASP A 263 7.40 9.28 10.83
CA ASP A 263 8.11 10.50 11.18
C ASP A 263 7.33 11.75 10.74
N GLY A 264 7.32 12.79 11.59
CA GLY A 264 6.79 14.10 11.23
C GLY A 264 5.37 14.41 11.65
N LEU A 265 4.63 13.46 12.25
CA LEU A 265 3.26 13.70 12.70
C LEU A 265 3.17 14.86 13.71
N ASN A 266 4.20 15.03 14.55
CA ASN A 266 4.32 16.13 15.49
C ASN A 266 4.42 17.52 14.83
N ASN A 267 4.74 17.60 13.53
CA ASN A 267 4.78 18.86 12.77
C ASN A 267 3.43 19.23 12.13
N TRP A 268 2.45 18.32 12.16
CA TRP A 268 1.18 18.51 11.47
C TRP A 268 0.25 19.48 12.21
N ASN A 269 -0.23 20.49 11.49
CA ASN A 269 -1.35 21.31 11.95
C ASN A 269 -2.67 20.68 11.49
N VAL A 270 -3.33 19.96 12.38
CA VAL A 270 -4.60 19.24 12.13
C VAL A 270 -5.85 20.08 12.45
N SER A 271 -5.73 21.38 12.73
CA SER A 271 -6.88 22.22 13.18
C SER A 271 -8.02 22.36 12.15
N THR A 272 -7.74 22.09 10.87
CA THR A 272 -8.71 22.08 9.76
C THR A 272 -9.38 20.72 9.56
N VAL A 273 -8.87 19.67 10.20
CA VAL A 273 -9.39 18.31 10.04
C VAL A 273 -10.76 18.23 10.70
N THR A 274 -11.71 17.66 9.96
CA THR A 274 -13.09 17.44 10.42
C THR A 274 -13.39 15.95 10.61
N ASN A 275 -12.61 15.06 9.97
CA ASN A 275 -12.73 13.62 10.13
C ASN A 275 -11.35 12.97 10.22
N ALA A 276 -11.05 12.44 11.41
CA ALA A 276 -9.87 11.63 11.75
C ALA A 276 -10.28 10.29 12.38
N ASN A 277 -11.47 9.79 12.03
CA ASN A 277 -11.93 8.48 12.50
C ASN A 277 -10.96 7.40 12.05
N GLU A 278 -10.68 6.42 12.92
CA GLU A 278 -9.97 5.20 12.56
C GLU A 278 -8.59 5.42 11.91
N LEU A 279 -8.00 6.61 12.08
CA LEU A 279 -6.76 7.02 11.39
C LEU A 279 -5.62 6.01 11.59
N PHE A 280 -5.53 5.43 12.79
CA PHE A 280 -4.56 4.39 13.16
C PHE A 280 -5.23 3.04 13.48
N LEU A 281 -6.47 2.80 13.03
CA LEU A 281 -7.18 1.56 13.35
C LEU A 281 -6.32 0.33 13.00
N ASN A 282 -6.14 -0.59 13.95
CA ASN A 282 -5.40 -1.84 13.73
C ASN A 282 -3.91 -1.65 13.33
N THR A 283 -3.26 -0.52 13.66
CA THR A 283 -1.81 -0.35 13.49
C THR A 283 -1.03 -1.02 14.62
N TYR A 284 -1.12 -2.35 14.71
CA TYR A 284 -0.56 -3.16 15.81
C TYR A 284 0.97 -3.10 15.92
N ASN A 285 1.67 -2.66 14.87
CA ASN A 285 3.14 -2.67 14.85
C ASN A 285 3.76 -1.32 15.23
N LEU A 286 2.93 -0.28 15.41
CA LEU A 286 3.41 1.06 15.70
C LEU A 286 4.20 1.06 17.02
N SER A 287 5.42 1.61 16.98
CA SER A 287 6.33 1.63 18.13
C SER A 287 6.23 2.91 18.94
N SER A 288 5.89 4.02 18.28
CA SER A 288 5.62 5.29 18.93
C SER A 288 4.64 6.11 18.12
N LEU A 289 3.89 6.96 18.82
CA LEU A 289 3.00 7.95 18.23
C LEU A 289 3.24 9.28 18.94
N ASP A 290 3.79 10.25 18.22
CA ASP A 290 3.96 11.61 18.71
C ASP A 290 2.98 12.55 18.03
N ILE A 291 1.97 12.96 18.80
CA ILE A 291 0.88 13.86 18.38
C ILE A 291 0.70 15.00 19.37
N HIS A 292 1.77 15.40 20.08
CA HIS A 292 1.67 16.40 21.15
C HIS A 292 1.13 17.76 20.67
N SER A 293 1.30 18.09 19.40
CA SER A 293 0.85 19.35 18.80
C SER A 293 -0.58 19.32 18.27
N TRP A 294 -1.21 18.14 18.20
CA TRP A 294 -2.48 17.98 17.50
C TRP A 294 -3.64 18.60 18.26
N ASN A 295 -4.44 19.43 17.56
CA ASN A 295 -5.72 19.93 18.05
C ASN A 295 -6.85 19.39 17.16
N LEU A 296 -7.65 18.49 17.73
CA LEU A 296 -8.75 17.80 17.05
C LEU A 296 -10.13 18.23 17.56
N ASP A 297 -10.25 19.42 18.18
CA ASP A 297 -11.55 19.92 18.71
C ASP A 297 -12.65 20.01 17.62
N ASN A 298 -12.26 20.17 16.36
CA ASN A 298 -13.17 20.26 15.21
C ASN A 298 -13.41 18.92 14.51
N ALA A 299 -12.78 17.83 14.95
CA ALA A 299 -12.77 16.55 14.25
C ALA A 299 -13.61 15.48 14.96
N THR A 300 -14.23 14.59 14.18
CA THR A 300 -14.61 13.28 14.70
C THR A 300 -13.37 12.38 14.79
N THR A 301 -13.21 11.69 15.92
CA THR A 301 -12.00 10.91 16.24
C THR A 301 -12.35 9.50 16.74
N ASN A 302 -13.48 8.95 16.28
CA ASN A 302 -13.93 7.62 16.67
C ASN A 302 -12.89 6.59 16.23
N GLY A 303 -12.47 5.73 17.15
CA GLY A 303 -11.51 4.67 16.87
C GLY A 303 -10.08 5.15 16.60
N LEU A 304 -9.74 6.41 16.91
CA LEU A 304 -8.40 6.97 16.67
C LEU A 304 -7.28 6.13 17.30
N PHE A 305 -7.54 5.52 18.46
CA PHE A 305 -6.58 4.67 19.17
C PHE A 305 -7.02 3.20 19.28
N THR A 306 -7.95 2.75 18.45
CA THR A 306 -8.38 1.34 18.43
C THR A 306 -7.24 0.46 17.91
N ASN A 307 -6.84 -0.53 18.71
CA ASN A 307 -5.89 -1.57 18.31
C ASN A 307 -4.54 -1.01 17.81
N ILE A 308 -4.07 0.09 18.42
CA ILE A 308 -2.76 0.68 18.12
C ILE A 308 -1.66 0.09 18.98
N GLY A 309 -0.45 0.10 18.43
CA GLY A 309 0.76 -0.08 19.20
C GLY A 309 1.17 -1.54 19.37
N ASN A 310 2.49 -1.75 19.45
CA ASN A 310 3.12 -3.07 19.59
C ASN A 310 3.10 -3.65 21.03
N GLY A 311 2.13 -3.26 21.86
CA GLY A 311 2.01 -3.67 23.25
C GLY A 311 2.97 -2.91 24.17
N ASP A 312 3.78 -3.63 24.96
CA ASP A 312 4.61 -3.11 26.08
C ASP A 312 5.64 -2.05 25.73
N THR A 313 5.95 -1.92 24.45
CA THR A 313 6.98 -1.01 23.98
C THR A 313 6.41 0.21 23.29
N PHE A 314 5.08 0.31 23.17
CA PHE A 314 4.45 1.42 22.49
C PHE A 314 4.50 2.69 23.34
N ILE A 315 4.99 3.77 22.74
CA ILE A 315 5.15 5.08 23.37
C ILE A 315 4.14 6.05 22.76
N LEU A 316 3.34 6.69 23.58
CA LEU A 316 2.38 7.70 23.17
C LEU A 316 2.79 9.06 23.75
N ASN A 317 3.15 10.02 22.90
CA ASN A 317 3.35 11.42 23.31
C ASN A 317 2.12 12.24 22.91
N VAL A 318 1.44 12.79 23.91
CA VAL A 318 0.22 13.59 23.74
C VAL A 318 0.36 14.92 24.46
N GLY A 319 -0.27 15.93 23.88
CA GLY A 319 -0.16 17.30 24.34
C GLY A 319 -1.30 17.69 25.26
N ALA A 320 -1.45 19.00 25.41
CA ALA A 320 -2.48 19.64 26.23
C ALA A 320 -3.87 19.69 25.57
N ASN A 321 -3.98 19.38 24.27
CA ASN A 321 -5.24 19.52 23.54
C ASN A 321 -6.21 18.38 23.88
N ARG A 322 -7.50 18.65 23.74
CA ARG A 322 -8.55 17.67 24.08
C ARG A 322 -8.72 16.65 22.96
N PHE A 323 -9.16 15.46 23.37
CA PHE A 323 -9.51 14.37 22.48
C PHE A 323 -10.97 13.97 22.75
N SER A 324 -11.80 13.95 21.71
CA SER A 324 -13.24 13.67 21.85
C SER A 324 -13.48 12.17 21.95
N ASN A 325 -13.47 11.63 23.18
CA ASN A 325 -13.64 10.21 23.50
C ASN A 325 -12.59 9.26 22.92
N SER A 326 -11.56 9.75 22.23
CA SER A 326 -10.57 8.92 21.54
C SER A 326 -9.85 7.92 22.45
N PHE A 327 -9.60 8.29 23.72
CA PHE A 327 -8.91 7.40 24.65
C PHE A 327 -9.80 6.25 25.14
N ASN A 328 -11.13 6.34 25.02
CA ASN A 328 -12.03 5.24 25.38
C ASN A 328 -11.93 4.06 24.41
N ASP A 329 -11.46 4.30 23.19
CA ASP A 329 -11.26 3.29 22.16
C ASP A 329 -9.95 2.51 22.36
N MET A 330 -9.09 2.99 23.26
CA MET A 330 -7.94 2.23 23.71
C MET A 330 -8.45 1.01 24.47
N GLY A 331 -8.14 -0.18 23.94
CA GLY A 331 -8.59 -1.47 24.49
C GLY A 331 -8.06 -1.75 25.92
N PRO A 332 -7.72 -3.00 26.27
CA PRO A 332 -7.36 -3.35 27.65
C PRO A 332 -5.99 -2.80 28.12
N TYR A 333 -5.37 -1.89 27.36
CA TYR A 333 -4.05 -1.36 27.66
C TYR A 333 -4.07 -0.46 28.90
N VAL A 334 -3.01 -0.60 29.71
CA VAL A 334 -2.72 0.31 30.82
C VAL A 334 -1.58 1.22 30.38
N LEU A 335 -1.79 2.53 30.46
CA LEU A 335 -0.79 3.54 30.15
C LEU A 335 -0.10 3.98 31.45
N GLN A 336 1.23 3.94 31.48
CA GLN A 336 2.00 4.53 32.57
C GLN A 336 2.62 5.85 32.11
N ALA A 337 2.30 6.94 32.81
CA ALA A 337 2.93 8.23 32.56
C ALA A 337 4.43 8.21 32.90
N VAL A 338 5.22 8.95 32.13
CA VAL A 338 6.65 9.19 32.42
C VAL A 338 6.76 10.45 33.29
N ASP A 339 6.99 10.28 34.60
CA ASP A 339 7.13 11.38 35.55
C ASP A 339 8.62 11.77 35.71
N THR A 340 9.05 12.74 34.92
CA THR A 340 10.44 13.22 34.95
C THR A 340 10.79 13.95 36.24
N SER A 341 9.81 14.44 37.00
CA SER A 341 10.05 15.18 38.26
C SER A 341 10.63 14.31 39.37
N ILE A 342 10.37 12.99 39.30
CA ILE A 342 10.92 11.97 40.20
C ILE A 342 11.95 11.07 39.49
N GLY A 343 12.48 11.54 38.36
CA GLY A 343 13.48 10.85 37.57
C GLY A 343 12.96 9.63 36.80
N GLY A 344 11.71 9.68 36.34
CA GLY A 344 11.16 8.70 35.41
C GLY A 344 11.75 8.83 34.01
N THR A 345 11.82 7.72 33.29
CA THR A 345 12.31 7.61 31.90
C THR A 345 11.42 6.66 31.11
N ILE A 346 11.54 6.57 29.79
CA ILE A 346 10.77 5.60 28.99
C ILE A 346 10.98 4.15 29.50
N ALA A 347 12.20 3.80 29.92
CA ALA A 347 12.52 2.47 30.44
C ALA A 347 12.05 2.23 31.89
N ASP A 348 11.74 3.31 32.63
CA ASP A 348 11.27 3.28 34.01
C ASP A 348 10.37 4.52 34.25
N PRO A 349 9.09 4.51 33.82
CA PRO A 349 8.27 5.72 33.73
C PRO A 349 7.99 6.41 35.07
N LYS A 350 7.91 5.64 36.17
CA LYS A 350 7.63 6.09 37.55
C LYS A 350 6.33 6.88 37.78
N GLY A 351 5.59 7.27 36.74
CA GLY A 351 4.35 8.00 36.87
C GLY A 351 3.13 7.12 37.13
N GLN A 352 1.97 7.78 37.17
CA GLN A 352 0.68 7.15 37.44
C GLN A 352 0.23 6.25 36.29
N TYR A 353 -0.62 5.28 36.62
CA TYR A 353 -1.24 4.38 35.66
C TYR A 353 -2.65 4.86 35.29
N PHE A 354 -3.00 4.72 34.02
CA PHE A 354 -4.29 5.07 33.46
C PHE A 354 -4.83 3.92 32.61
N SER A 355 -6.11 3.59 32.76
CA SER A 355 -6.87 3.00 31.64
C SER A 355 -7.23 4.10 30.64
N GLY A 356 -7.59 3.71 29.41
CA GLY A 356 -8.11 4.64 28.39
C GLY A 356 -9.23 5.54 28.93
N THR A 357 -10.20 4.98 29.66
CA THR A 357 -11.30 5.77 30.27
C THR A 357 -10.83 6.73 31.36
N SER A 358 -9.87 6.34 32.21
CA SER A 358 -9.35 7.25 33.24
C SER A 358 -8.50 8.37 32.66
N LEU A 359 -7.79 8.10 31.56
CA LEU A 359 -7.04 9.09 30.81
C LEU A 359 -8.00 10.06 30.10
N GLN A 360 -9.04 9.55 29.45
CA GLN A 360 -10.10 10.37 28.86
C GLN A 360 -10.68 11.34 29.90
N LYS A 361 -11.07 10.83 31.07
CA LYS A 361 -11.61 11.66 32.15
C LYS A 361 -10.64 12.75 32.59
N ARG A 362 -9.34 12.45 32.69
CA ARG A 362 -8.31 13.43 33.07
C ARG A 362 -8.24 14.59 32.07
N TYR A 363 -8.32 14.30 30.77
CA TYR A 363 -8.39 15.33 29.72
C TYR A 363 -9.70 16.12 29.77
N ASP A 364 -10.83 15.45 30.04
CA ASP A 364 -12.13 16.13 30.19
C ASP A 364 -12.20 17.03 31.44
N ASP A 365 -11.46 16.71 32.50
CA ASP A 365 -11.31 17.52 33.71
C ASP A 365 -10.34 18.72 33.52
N GLY A 366 -9.82 18.93 32.30
CA GLY A 366 -9.01 20.12 31.95
C GLY A 366 -7.49 19.94 32.09
N PHE A 367 -6.98 18.71 32.02
CA PHE A 367 -5.55 18.47 31.91
C PHE A 367 -4.97 19.16 30.66
N ASN A 368 -3.85 19.88 30.83
CA ASN A 368 -3.35 20.82 29.84
C ASN A 368 -1.80 20.87 29.75
N SER A 369 -1.13 19.76 30.04
CA SER A 369 0.33 19.64 29.85
C SER A 369 0.67 18.52 28.88
N GLU A 370 1.83 18.63 28.24
CA GLU A 370 2.42 17.52 27.46
C GLU A 370 2.85 16.38 28.39
N GLU A 371 2.57 15.15 27.99
CA GLU A 371 2.92 13.97 28.77
C GLU A 371 3.18 12.77 27.84
N VAL A 372 4.20 12.01 28.22
CA VAL A 372 4.58 10.77 27.53
C VAL A 372 4.03 9.61 28.33
N TYR A 373 3.41 8.66 27.64
CA TYR A 373 2.87 7.44 28.19
C TYR A 373 3.56 6.23 27.57
N VAL A 374 3.93 5.26 28.40
CA VAL A 374 4.43 3.97 27.97
C VAL A 374 3.35 2.94 28.23
N PHE A 375 3.05 2.12 27.23
CA PHE A 375 2.08 1.04 27.38
C PHE A 375 2.67 -0.06 28.24
N SER A 376 1.85 -0.59 29.14
CA SER A 376 2.23 -1.66 30.03
C SER A 376 1.19 -2.78 29.98
N ASN A 377 1.64 -3.98 29.63
CA ASN A 377 1.01 -5.28 29.87
C ASN A 377 1.19 -5.64 31.34
N ILE A 378 1.01 -4.67 32.24
CA ILE A 378 0.30 -5.02 33.45
C ILE A 378 -1.09 -5.47 32.96
N VAL A 379 -1.16 -6.75 32.58
CA VAL A 379 -2.30 -7.59 32.78
C VAL A 379 -2.83 -7.11 34.11
N VAL A 380 -3.97 -6.47 34.08
CA VAL A 380 -4.65 -6.00 35.26
C VAL A 380 -4.71 -7.22 36.18
N PHE A 381 -3.81 -7.30 37.16
CA PHE A 381 -3.83 -8.26 38.24
C PHE A 381 -4.95 -7.85 39.20
N LYS A 382 -6.16 -7.66 38.67
CA LYS A 382 -7.43 -7.44 39.34
C LYS A 382 -8.52 -7.86 38.34
N ALA A 383 -8.73 -9.15 38.11
CA ALA A 383 -9.74 -9.85 38.90
C ALA A 383 -9.63 -11.38 38.82
N THR A 384 -8.47 -11.95 39.13
CA THR A 384 -8.44 -13.26 39.80
C THR A 384 -7.18 -13.33 40.63
N ALA A 385 -7.28 -12.88 41.89
CA ALA A 385 -6.66 -13.69 42.92
C ALA A 385 -7.30 -15.07 42.80
N THR A 386 -6.64 -15.99 42.11
CA THR A 386 -7.03 -17.39 42.09
C THR A 386 -7.17 -17.85 43.54
N SER A 387 -8.17 -18.69 43.78
CA SER A 387 -8.41 -19.33 45.07
C SER A 387 -7.15 -19.97 45.65
N SER A 388 -6.18 -20.39 44.80
CA SER A 388 -4.89 -20.94 45.23
C SER A 388 -4.04 -19.95 46.03
N LEU A 389 -3.89 -18.69 45.62
CA LEU A 389 -3.07 -17.71 46.35
C LEU A 389 -3.73 -17.24 47.65
N LYS A 390 -5.08 -17.17 47.69
CA LYS A 390 -5.83 -16.95 48.93
C LYS A 390 -5.71 -18.14 49.89
N THR A 391 -5.72 -19.37 49.36
CA THR A 391 -5.54 -20.60 50.16
C THR A 391 -4.12 -20.70 50.70
N GLU A 392 -3.11 -20.34 49.90
CA GLU A 392 -1.70 -20.33 50.32
C GLU A 392 -1.45 -19.25 51.39
N ALA A 393 -2.00 -18.05 51.20
CA ALA A 393 -1.94 -16.99 52.21
C ALA A 393 -2.68 -17.35 53.50
N GLN A 394 -3.80 -18.10 53.43
CA GLN A 394 -4.49 -18.63 54.62
C GLN A 394 -3.70 -19.75 55.31
N LYS A 395 -3.05 -20.64 54.56
CA LYS A 395 -2.17 -21.68 55.14
C LYS A 395 -0.96 -21.09 55.85
N ILE A 396 -0.31 -20.08 55.26
CA ILE A 396 0.81 -19.34 55.86
C ILE A 396 0.32 -18.59 57.11
N LYS A 397 -0.86 -17.97 57.07
CA LYS A 397 -1.44 -17.31 58.24
C LYS A 397 -1.76 -18.31 59.35
N GLN A 398 -2.25 -19.51 59.02
CA GLN A 398 -2.55 -20.56 60.00
C GLN A 398 -1.28 -21.21 60.57
N SER A 399 -0.20 -21.36 59.79
CA SER A 399 1.08 -21.84 60.32
C SER A 399 1.71 -20.84 61.29
N ILE A 400 1.62 -19.54 60.98
CA ILE A 400 2.08 -18.47 61.87
C ILE A 400 1.21 -18.38 63.13
N ILE A 401 -0.10 -18.67 63.05
CA ILE A 401 -0.98 -18.75 64.22
C ILE A 401 -0.64 -19.98 65.07
N ASN A 402 -0.43 -21.14 64.45
CA ASN A 402 -0.08 -22.38 65.16
C ASN A 402 1.31 -22.31 65.83
N ASP A 403 2.27 -21.61 65.22
CA ASP A 403 3.59 -21.34 65.81
C ASP A 403 3.55 -20.31 66.95
N ASN A 404 2.50 -19.49 67.03
CA ASN A 404 2.30 -18.48 68.09
C ASN A 404 1.24 -18.88 69.15
N THR A 405 0.60 -20.05 69.01
CA THR A 405 -0.28 -20.64 70.03
C THR A 405 0.34 -21.87 70.69
N LEU A 406 1.64 -21.85 70.94
CA LEU A 406 2.21 -22.61 72.07
C LEU A 406 1.80 -21.90 73.36
N SER A 407 0.53 -22.08 73.75
CA SER A 407 0.04 -21.74 75.08
C SER A 407 0.37 -22.86 76.05
N ASP A 408 1.28 -22.56 76.97
CA ASP A 408 1.28 -22.94 78.39
C ASP A 408 1.34 -24.42 78.83
N SER A 409 1.45 -25.42 77.94
CA SER A 409 1.75 -26.80 78.38
C SER A 409 3.23 -27.11 78.58
N ASP A 410 4.14 -26.33 77.98
CA ASP A 410 5.58 -26.64 77.97
C ASP A 410 6.40 -25.89 79.03
N LYS A 411 5.74 -25.19 79.96
CA LYS A 411 6.40 -24.52 81.10
C LYS A 411 6.37 -25.28 82.43
N ASN A 412 5.77 -26.47 82.52
CA ASN A 412 5.58 -27.16 83.82
C ASN A 412 6.14 -28.59 83.96
N ASN A 413 7.02 -29.07 83.06
CA ASN A 413 7.72 -30.35 83.26
C ASN A 413 9.26 -30.23 83.37
N GLN A 414 9.76 -29.04 83.72
CA GLN A 414 11.07 -28.89 84.38
C GLN A 414 10.88 -28.66 85.88
N GLU A 415 10.27 -29.61 86.58
CA GLU A 415 10.46 -29.77 88.02
C GLU A 415 10.09 -31.20 88.45
N LYS A 416 11.12 -31.95 88.85
CA LYS A 416 11.13 -33.25 89.57
C LYS A 416 11.11 -34.54 88.75
N ALA A 417 12.24 -35.26 88.90
CA ALA A 417 12.40 -36.70 89.13
C ALA A 417 11.96 -37.69 88.04
#